data_AF-A0AA94JNE3-F1
#
_entry.id   AF-A0AA94JNE3-F1
#
_cell.length_a   1.000
_cell.length_b   1.000
_cell.length_c   1.000
_cell.angle_alpha   90.00
_cell.angle_beta   90.00
_cell.angle_gamma   90.00
#
_symmetry.space_group_name_H-M   'P 1'
#
loop_
_entity.id
_entity.type
_entity.pdbx_description
1 polymer ?
#
loop_
_entity_poly.entity_id
_entity_poly.type
_entity_poly.pdbx_seq_one_letter_code
_entity_poly.pdbx_strand_id
1 'polypeptide(L)'
;MAKDTNEIQKIILDQKATASELSPLQVLTPDEQSLFDLNNTSKMSIWRLWVFVFASVMSIEEQLWDAFKIEIEKIIAASRVHTRLWYRDKALNYLHGLQLGETDVYDTTGLSDDDIKNRRIIANAAPVKMVINGYGVLRMK
;
A
#
# COMPACT_ATOMS: atom_id res chain seq x y z
N MET A 1 -6.92 -7.21 -8.28
CA MET A 1 -6.67 -8.21 -7.23
C MET A 1 -5.38 -8.86 -7.64
N ALA A 2 -4.32 -8.64 -6.85
CA ALA A 2 -3.03 -9.28 -7.09
C ALA A 2 -3.22 -10.80 -7.27
N LYS A 3 -2.58 -11.33 -8.30
CA LYS A 3 -2.55 -12.74 -8.62
C LYS A 3 -1.69 -13.46 -7.60
N ASP A 4 -2.16 -14.62 -7.18
CA ASP A 4 -1.38 -15.47 -6.29
C ASP A 4 -0.14 -16.01 -7.02
N THR A 5 0.93 -16.26 -6.28
CA THR A 5 2.21 -16.73 -6.80
C THR A 5 2.04 -18.00 -7.66
N ASN A 6 1.09 -18.86 -7.32
CA ASN A 6 0.77 -20.08 -8.07
C ASN A 6 0.13 -19.79 -9.44
N GLU A 7 -0.66 -18.72 -9.57
CA GLU A 7 -1.28 -18.33 -10.84
C GLU A 7 -0.24 -17.79 -11.82
N ILE A 8 0.71 -17.01 -11.31
CA ILE A 8 1.81 -16.45 -12.12
C ILE A 8 2.72 -17.58 -12.61
N GLN A 9 3.02 -18.57 -11.76
CA GLN A 9 3.79 -19.75 -12.15
C GLN A 9 3.13 -20.54 -13.29
N LYS A 10 1.79 -20.68 -13.26
CA LYS A 10 1.05 -21.39 -14.31
C LYS A 10 1.14 -20.68 -15.67
N ILE A 11 1.01 -19.36 -15.69
CA ILE A 11 1.13 -18.56 -16.92
C ILE A 11 2.53 -18.69 -17.54
N ILE A 12 3.57 -18.66 -16.71
CA ILE A 12 4.95 -18.78 -17.19
C ILE A 12 5.23 -20.18 -17.75
N LEU A 13 4.63 -21.23 -17.14
CA LEU A 13 4.73 -22.59 -17.65
C LEU A 13 4.00 -22.77 -19.00
N ASP A 14 2.83 -22.16 -19.16
CA ASP A 14 2.07 -22.17 -20.41
C ASP A 14 2.82 -21.43 -21.53
N GLN A 15 3.49 -20.32 -21.22
CA GLN A 15 4.31 -19.59 -22.19
C GLN A 15 5.61 -20.33 -22.55
N LYS A 16 6.25 -21.02 -21.59
CA LYS A 16 7.43 -21.84 -21.85
C LYS A 16 7.15 -22.96 -22.85
N ALA A 17 5.96 -23.57 -22.78
CA ALA A 17 5.56 -24.63 -23.72
C ALA A 17 5.51 -24.16 -25.18
N THR A 18 5.53 -22.84 -25.41
CA THR A 18 5.44 -22.23 -26.74
C THR A 18 6.81 -21.82 -27.31
N ALA A 19 7.89 -21.86 -26.52
CA ALA A 19 9.23 -21.36 -26.91
C ALA A 19 10.25 -22.48 -27.22
N SER A 20 11.01 -22.34 -28.31
CA SER A 20 12.09 -23.27 -28.74
C SER A 20 13.44 -22.94 -28.07
N GLU A 21 14.21 -23.94 -27.62
CA GLU A 21 15.29 -23.82 -26.61
C GLU A 21 16.69 -23.34 -27.09
N LEU A 22 17.51 -22.78 -26.17
CA LEU A 22 18.95 -22.45 -26.31
C LEU A 22 19.79 -22.94 -25.11
N SER A 23 21.10 -23.21 -25.31
CA SER A 23 21.94 -24.09 -24.47
C SER A 23 22.73 -23.44 -23.29
N PRO A 24 23.19 -24.23 -22.28
CA PRO A 24 23.69 -23.76 -20.98
C PRO A 24 25.18 -24.09 -20.72
N LEU A 25 26.07 -23.14 -20.41
CA LEU A 25 27.21 -23.33 -19.46
C LEU A 25 28.13 -22.09 -19.35
N GLN A 26 28.27 -21.52 -18.14
CA GLN A 26 29.54 -21.31 -17.39
C GLN A 26 29.33 -20.38 -16.16
N VAL A 27 29.94 -20.72 -15.01
CA VAL A 27 29.79 -20.13 -13.65
C VAL A 27 31.11 -19.44 -13.20
N LEU A 28 31.05 -18.43 -12.33
CA LEU A 28 31.99 -17.30 -12.25
C LEU A 28 32.84 -17.14 -10.95
N THR A 29 32.62 -17.82 -9.81
CA THR A 29 33.39 -17.53 -8.57
C THR A 29 33.56 -18.65 -7.51
N PRO A 30 34.51 -18.53 -6.55
CA PRO A 30 34.86 -19.57 -5.56
C PRO A 30 33.83 -19.83 -4.45
N ASP A 31 33.02 -18.85 -4.04
CA ASP A 31 31.94 -19.05 -3.05
C ASP A 31 30.76 -19.86 -3.64
N GLU A 32 30.71 -20.02 -4.97
CA GLU A 32 29.76 -20.91 -5.65
C GLU A 32 30.17 -22.40 -5.54
N GLN A 33 31.42 -22.73 -5.17
CA GLN A 33 31.94 -24.11 -5.13
C GLN A 33 31.28 -25.01 -4.07
N SER A 34 30.86 -24.48 -2.91
CA SER A 34 30.20 -25.29 -1.87
C SER A 34 28.73 -25.60 -2.19
N LEU A 35 28.17 -25.00 -3.24
CA LEU A 35 26.83 -25.30 -3.76
C LEU A 35 26.86 -26.35 -4.89
N PHE A 36 28.05 -26.78 -5.35
CA PHE A 36 28.18 -27.81 -6.40
C PHE A 36 27.78 -29.22 -5.94
N ASP A 37 27.74 -29.49 -4.64
CA ASP A 37 27.28 -30.79 -4.10
C ASP A 37 25.74 -30.91 -4.05
N LEU A 38 25.01 -29.81 -4.23
CA LEU A 38 23.55 -29.77 -4.37
C LEU A 38 23.16 -29.59 -5.85
N ASN A 39 23.85 -30.30 -6.75
CA ASN A 39 23.61 -30.19 -8.19
C ASN A 39 22.39 -31.03 -8.63
N ASN A 40 21.22 -30.39 -8.74
CA ASN A 40 20.15 -30.92 -9.58
C ASN A 40 20.37 -30.42 -11.02
N THR A 41 21.13 -31.17 -11.81
CA THR A 41 21.60 -30.82 -13.17
C THR A 41 20.51 -30.81 -14.24
N SER A 42 19.25 -31.10 -13.89
CA SER A 42 18.17 -31.04 -14.86
C SER A 42 17.91 -29.59 -15.27
N LYS A 43 17.90 -29.32 -16.58
CA LYS A 43 17.47 -28.03 -17.16
C LYS A 43 16.13 -27.55 -16.60
N MET A 44 15.30 -28.49 -16.14
CA MET A 44 14.02 -28.24 -15.48
C MET A 44 14.17 -27.54 -14.12
N SER A 45 15.20 -27.86 -13.33
CA SER A 45 15.42 -27.29 -12.00
C SER A 45 15.80 -25.81 -12.08
N ILE A 46 16.69 -25.45 -13.00
CA ILE A 46 17.09 -24.06 -13.25
C ILE A 46 15.92 -23.25 -13.79
N TRP A 47 15.13 -23.82 -14.70
CA TRP A 47 13.93 -23.16 -15.19
C TRP A 47 12.94 -22.86 -14.06
N ARG A 48 12.67 -23.84 -13.19
CA ARG A 48 11.79 -23.64 -12.03
C ARG A 48 12.28 -22.53 -11.10
N LEU A 49 13.58 -22.41 -10.91
CA LEU A 49 14.16 -21.32 -10.11
C LEU A 49 13.89 -19.95 -10.75
N TRP A 50 14.12 -19.81 -12.05
CA TRP A 50 13.83 -18.57 -12.77
C TRP A 50 12.35 -18.20 -12.73
N VAL A 51 11.47 -19.19 -12.99
CA VAL A 51 10.02 -18.98 -12.88
C VAL A 51 9.64 -18.53 -11.47
N PHE A 52 10.22 -19.14 -10.44
CA PHE A 52 9.96 -18.76 -9.05
C PHE A 52 10.43 -17.33 -8.76
N VAL A 53 11.63 -16.94 -9.21
CA VAL A 53 12.16 -15.59 -9.01
C VAL A 53 11.31 -14.54 -9.72
N PHE A 54 10.98 -14.74 -11.01
CA PHE A 54 10.14 -13.81 -11.75
C PHE A 54 8.73 -13.73 -11.18
N ALA A 55 8.13 -14.86 -10.82
CA ALA A 55 6.82 -14.88 -10.19
C ALA A 55 6.81 -14.13 -8.85
N SER A 56 7.89 -14.28 -8.06
CA SER A 56 8.03 -13.58 -6.79
C SER A 56 8.18 -12.07 -6.98
N VAL A 57 8.99 -11.63 -7.94
CA VAL A 57 9.16 -10.20 -8.25
C VAL A 57 7.85 -9.59 -8.76
N MET A 58 7.16 -10.26 -9.68
CA MET A 58 5.86 -9.81 -10.17
C MET A 58 4.81 -9.75 -9.05
N SER A 59 4.78 -10.72 -8.15
CA SER A 59 3.86 -10.71 -7.02
C SER A 59 4.10 -9.51 -6.10
N ILE A 60 5.37 -9.19 -5.82
CA ILE A 60 5.73 -8.01 -5.02
C ILE A 60 5.33 -6.71 -5.73
N GLU A 61 5.53 -6.64 -7.05
CA GLU A 61 5.15 -5.49 -7.85
C GLU A 61 3.63 -5.26 -7.82
N GLU A 62 2.84 -6.31 -7.99
CA GLU A 62 1.37 -6.24 -7.91
C GLU A 62 0.89 -5.79 -6.52
N GLN A 63 1.53 -6.27 -5.44
CA GLN A 63 1.25 -5.82 -4.08
C GLN A 63 1.56 -4.32 -3.90
N LEU A 64 2.67 -3.85 -4.47
CA LEU A 64 3.03 -2.43 -4.44
C LEU A 64 2.01 -1.57 -5.20
N TRP A 65 1.53 -2.04 -6.36
CA TRP A 65 0.50 -1.35 -7.13
C TRP A 65 -0.86 -1.31 -6.41
N ASP A 66 -1.25 -2.40 -5.75
CA ASP A 66 -2.47 -2.42 -4.93
C ASP A 66 -2.34 -1.45 -3.74
N ALA A 67 -1.19 -1.40 -3.07
CA ALA A 67 -0.92 -0.42 -2.01
C ALA A 67 -0.97 1.02 -2.52
N PHE A 68 -0.31 1.31 -3.64
CA PHE A 68 -0.31 2.62 -4.27
C PHE A 68 -1.71 3.09 -4.66
N LYS A 69 -2.54 2.18 -5.21
CA LYS A 69 -3.93 2.48 -5.52
C LYS A 69 -4.73 2.84 -4.27
N ILE A 70 -4.56 2.10 -3.17
CA ILE A 70 -5.22 2.41 -1.89
C ILE A 70 -4.80 3.79 -1.39
N GLU A 71 -3.52 4.15 -1.51
CA GLU A 71 -3.03 5.48 -1.11
C GLU A 71 -3.63 6.60 -1.96
N ILE A 72 -3.67 6.43 -3.29
CA ILE A 72 -4.32 7.38 -4.19
C ILE A 72 -5.80 7.54 -3.84
N GLU A 73 -6.52 6.44 -3.64
CA GLU A 73 -7.95 6.50 -3.29
C GLU A 73 -8.18 7.23 -1.97
N LYS A 74 -7.30 7.05 -0.97
CA LYS A 74 -7.32 7.83 0.28
C LYS A 74 -7.09 9.32 0.04
N ILE A 75 -6.10 9.69 -0.77
CA ILE A 75 -5.80 11.10 -1.10
C ILE A 75 -6.98 11.72 -1.86
N ILE A 76 -7.54 11.02 -2.84
CA ILE A 76 -8.72 11.49 -3.59
C ILE A 76 -9.91 11.67 -2.65
N ALA A 77 -10.16 10.72 -1.74
CA ALA A 77 -11.23 10.84 -0.76
C ALA A 77 -11.04 12.05 0.18
N ALA A 78 -9.80 12.31 0.61
CA ALA A 78 -9.45 13.46 1.46
C ALA A 78 -9.52 14.81 0.72
N SER A 79 -9.23 14.84 -0.59
CA SER A 79 -9.28 16.06 -1.40
C SER A 79 -10.68 16.67 -1.52
N ARG A 80 -11.72 15.85 -1.33
CA ARG A 80 -13.12 16.29 -1.43
C ARG A 80 -13.55 16.97 -0.14
N VAL A 81 -13.63 18.29 -0.20
CA VAL A 81 -14.20 19.15 0.86
C VAL A 81 -15.67 18.79 1.10
N HIS A 82 -16.14 18.95 2.34
CA HIS A 82 -17.52 18.67 2.78
C HIS A 82 -17.98 17.21 2.68
N THR A 83 -17.05 16.25 2.63
CA THR A 83 -17.38 14.84 2.81
C THR A 83 -17.47 14.46 4.28
N ARG A 84 -18.08 13.32 4.59
CA ARG A 84 -18.14 12.77 5.97
C ARG A 84 -16.75 12.63 6.58
N LEU A 85 -15.79 12.11 5.81
CA LEU A 85 -14.41 11.94 6.23
C LEU A 85 -13.75 13.29 6.51
N TRP A 86 -13.98 14.28 5.63
CA TRP A 86 -13.48 15.64 5.85
C TRP A 86 -13.95 16.24 7.19
N TYR A 87 -15.24 16.13 7.52
CA TYR A 87 -15.75 16.63 8.81
C TYR A 87 -15.17 15.88 10.02
N ARG A 88 -14.94 14.57 9.89
CA ARG A 88 -14.24 13.76 10.90
C ARG A 88 -12.81 14.24 11.10
N ASP A 89 -12.06 14.44 10.02
CA ASP A 89 -10.66 14.82 10.09
C ASP A 89 -10.51 16.26 10.64
N LYS A 90 -11.42 17.16 10.28
CA LYS A 90 -11.48 18.51 10.87
C LYS A 90 -11.76 18.48 12.37
N ALA A 91 -12.66 17.61 12.84
CA ALA A 91 -12.89 17.43 14.28
C ALA A 91 -11.65 16.85 14.99
N LEU A 92 -10.98 15.84 14.42
CA LEU A 92 -9.77 15.24 15.01
C LEU A 92 -8.56 16.18 15.02
N ASN A 93 -8.52 17.16 14.12
CA ASN A 93 -7.47 18.17 14.03
C ASN A 93 -7.79 19.44 14.83
N TYR A 94 -8.94 19.50 15.51
CA TYR A 94 -9.30 20.63 16.35
C TYR A 94 -8.30 20.81 17.50
N LEU A 95 -7.73 22.00 17.61
CA LEU A 95 -6.86 22.41 18.71
C LEU A 95 -7.57 23.45 19.55
N HIS A 96 -7.86 23.09 20.79
CA HIS A 96 -8.57 23.97 21.71
C HIS A 96 -7.70 25.19 22.08
N GLY A 97 -8.30 26.38 22.00
CA GLY A 97 -7.65 27.64 22.39
C GLY A 97 -6.71 28.24 21.32
N LEU A 98 -6.53 27.62 20.15
CA LEU A 98 -5.85 28.25 19.02
C LEU A 98 -6.85 28.90 18.06
N GLN A 99 -6.45 30.04 17.51
CA GLN A 99 -7.17 30.67 16.41
C GLN A 99 -6.86 29.94 15.10
N LEU A 100 -7.89 29.71 14.29
CA LEU A 100 -7.74 29.19 12.94
C LEU A 100 -7.44 30.36 11.98
N GLY A 101 -6.38 30.24 11.18
CA GLY A 101 -6.04 31.21 10.14
C GLY A 101 -6.90 31.05 8.88
N GLU A 102 -6.71 31.94 7.90
CA GLU A 102 -7.42 31.91 6.61
C GLU A 102 -7.10 30.68 5.75
N THR A 103 -6.04 29.95 6.09
CA THR A 103 -5.59 28.74 5.38
C THR A 103 -6.28 27.46 5.87
N ASP A 104 -7.25 27.55 6.78
CA ASP A 104 -7.97 26.40 7.38
C ASP A 104 -7.04 25.37 8.06
N VAL A 105 -5.86 25.83 8.49
CA VAL A 105 -4.84 25.07 9.21
C VAL A 105 -4.43 25.83 10.47
N TYR A 106 -4.24 25.12 11.58
CA TYR A 106 -3.73 25.71 12.82
C TYR A 106 -2.23 25.96 12.70
N ASP A 107 -1.82 27.17 13.06
CA ASP A 107 -0.40 27.49 13.20
C ASP A 107 0.13 26.88 14.50
N THR A 108 1.01 25.90 14.38
CA THR A 108 1.67 25.25 15.52
C THR A 108 3.11 25.73 15.74
N THR A 109 3.53 26.79 15.06
CA THR A 109 4.88 27.34 15.23
C THR A 109 5.10 27.78 16.69
N GLY A 110 6.18 27.29 17.30
CA GLY A 110 6.54 27.62 18.68
C GLY A 110 5.82 26.82 19.79
N LEU A 111 4.95 25.86 19.45
CA LEU A 111 4.36 24.94 20.43
C LEU A 111 5.21 23.67 20.59
N SER A 112 5.28 23.12 21.81
CA SER A 112 5.86 21.80 22.05
C SER A 112 4.84 20.69 21.71
N ASP A 113 5.32 19.48 21.43
CA ASP A 113 4.46 18.34 21.08
C ASP A 113 3.46 17.99 22.19
N ASP A 114 3.85 18.14 23.46
CA ASP A 114 2.98 17.88 24.61
C ASP A 114 1.86 18.92 24.71
N ASP A 115 2.19 20.17 24.39
CA ASP A 115 1.26 21.28 24.31
C ASP A 115 0.23 21.09 23.20
N ILE A 116 0.63 20.54 22.05
CA ILE A 116 -0.28 20.19 20.96
C ILE A 116 -1.21 19.06 21.41
N LYS A 117 -0.68 18.00 22.03
CA LYS A 117 -1.48 16.87 22.54
C LYS A 117 -2.52 17.32 23.57
N ASN A 118 -2.13 18.17 24.52
CA ASN A 118 -3.05 18.69 25.54
C ASN A 118 -4.20 19.51 24.94
N ARG A 119 -3.97 20.17 23.81
CA ARG A 119 -4.99 20.94 23.07
C ARG A 119 -5.86 20.07 22.15
N ARG A 120 -5.42 18.87 21.78
CA ARG A 120 -6.23 17.88 21.03
C ARG A 120 -7.20 17.18 21.97
N ILE A 121 -8.34 17.84 22.19
CA ILE A 121 -9.38 17.32 23.10
C ILE A 121 -10.25 16.21 22.46
N ILE A 122 -10.25 16.09 21.13
CA ILE A 122 -11.09 15.13 20.40
C ILE A 122 -10.28 13.88 20.10
N ALA A 123 -10.51 12.81 20.88
CA ALA A 123 -9.86 11.52 20.67
C ALA A 123 -10.51 10.70 19.54
N ASN A 124 -11.84 10.77 19.43
CA ASN A 124 -12.62 10.03 18.45
C ASN A 124 -13.73 10.92 17.87
N ALA A 125 -14.05 10.71 16.60
CA ALA A 125 -15.12 11.42 15.91
C ALA A 125 -15.81 10.51 14.90
N ALA A 126 -17.14 10.39 15.00
CA ALA A 126 -17.97 9.54 14.15
C ALA A 126 -19.07 10.34 13.43
N PRO A 127 -18.92 10.63 12.12
CA PRO A 127 -19.93 11.35 11.34
C PRO A 127 -21.09 10.42 10.94
N VAL A 128 -22.31 10.74 11.38
CA VAL A 128 -23.54 10.01 11.04
C VAL A 128 -24.44 10.87 10.16
N LYS A 129 -24.83 10.35 8.99
CA LYS A 129 -25.85 10.99 8.15
C LYS A 129 -27.23 10.64 8.69
N MET A 130 -28.05 11.64 8.93
CA MET A 130 -29.44 11.50 9.40
C MET A 130 -30.33 12.38 8.54
N VAL A 131 -31.62 12.06 8.46
CA VAL A 131 -32.62 12.94 7.86
C VAL A 131 -33.52 13.42 9.00
N ILE A 132 -33.58 14.74 9.19
CA ILE A 132 -34.46 15.37 10.18
C ILE A 132 -35.38 16.31 9.41
N ASN A 133 -36.69 16.13 9.55
CA ASN A 133 -37.71 16.96 8.90
C ASN A 133 -37.52 17.11 7.38
N GLY A 134 -37.09 16.03 6.70
CA GLY A 134 -36.84 16.02 5.25
C GLY A 134 -35.49 16.58 4.80
N TYR A 135 -34.70 17.17 5.69
CA TYR A 135 -33.35 17.66 5.38
C TYR A 135 -32.28 16.66 5.79
N GLY A 136 -31.30 16.44 4.90
CA GLY A 136 -30.12 15.64 5.21
C GLY A 136 -29.16 16.41 6.11
N VAL A 137 -28.92 15.91 7.32
CA VAL A 137 -27.99 16.50 8.29
C VAL A 137 -26.84 15.52 8.57
N LEU A 138 -25.67 16.09 8.86
CA LEU A 138 -24.53 15.34 9.38
C LEU A 138 -24.39 15.63 10.87
N ARG A 139 -24.53 14.60 11.69
CA ARG A 139 -24.36 14.68 13.14
C ARG A 139 -23.03 14.04 13.52
N MET A 140 -22.19 14.78 14.23
CA MET A 140 -20.98 14.24 14.85
C MET A 140 -21.34 13.57 16.17
N LYS A 141 -20.84 12.37 16.39
CA LYS A 141 -20.90 11.62 17.66
C LYS A 141 -19.49 11.35 18.16
#